data_AF-A0AA96ZLW6-F1
#
_entry.id   AF-A0AA96ZLW6-F1
#
_cell.length_a   1.000
_cell.length_b   1.000
_cell.length_c   1.000
_cell.angle_alpha   90.00
_cell.angle_beta   90.00
_cell.angle_gamma   90.00
#
_symmetry.space_group_name_H-M   'P 1'
#
loop_
_entity.id
_entity.type
_entity.pdbx_description
1 polymer ?
#
loop_
_entity_poly.entity_id
_entity_poly.type
_entity_poly.pdbx_seq_one_letter_code
_entity_poly.pdbx_strand_id
1 'polypeptide(L)'
;MTGMVTERRSVHFIAEALTENCREIFERRRHVLVGISPFNSRFSEDYIYRLIGWAKAQFKSVSVLLAGHEAANLLEALGTPRGKAERKVRKEVSRNRRFAERALVAHGGDPKAIHTFSDFIDNKAYQLLRQEVEHAFFEQPHFRHACLDMSREAIIGRARGVSLMMEEVSEDMLNLAVEYVIAELPFFIGAPDILEVEETLLAYHRPWKLGEKISNHEFSICMRPNQGYLIVQEMAQMLSEKRITSEG
;
A
#
# COMPACT_ATOMS: atom_id res chain seq x y z
N MET A 1 -44.85 0.12 -4.24
CA MET A 1 -43.50 0.67 -4.44
C MET A 1 -42.56 -0.09 -3.52
N THR A 2 -41.99 -1.17 -4.01
CA THR A 2 -41.10 -2.05 -3.24
C THR A 2 -39.70 -1.49 -3.37
N GLY A 3 -39.17 -0.91 -2.29
CA GLY A 3 -37.80 -0.40 -2.25
C GLY A 3 -36.83 -1.55 -2.45
N MET A 4 -35.97 -1.45 -3.46
CA MET A 4 -34.81 -2.35 -3.62
C MET A 4 -33.86 -2.07 -2.46
N VAL A 5 -33.95 -2.87 -1.40
CA VAL A 5 -32.89 -2.97 -0.41
C VAL A 5 -31.74 -3.65 -1.12
N THR A 6 -30.73 -2.87 -1.49
CA THR A 6 -29.47 -3.41 -2.01
C THR A 6 -28.79 -4.12 -0.85
N GLU A 7 -28.96 -5.44 -0.74
CA GLU A 7 -28.19 -6.26 0.20
C GLU A 7 -26.70 -6.03 -0.08
N ARG A 8 -26.04 -5.30 0.84
CA ARG A 8 -24.59 -5.18 0.81
C ARG A 8 -24.02 -6.55 1.12
N ARG A 9 -23.47 -7.23 0.10
CA ARG A 9 -22.69 -8.47 0.29
C ARG A 9 -21.66 -8.23 1.40
N SER A 10 -21.66 -9.07 2.43
CA SER A 10 -20.59 -9.11 3.42
C SER A 10 -19.29 -9.50 2.72
N VAL A 11 -18.44 -8.51 2.47
CA VAL A 11 -17.09 -8.77 1.95
C VAL A 11 -16.18 -9.03 3.13
N HIS A 12 -15.53 -10.19 3.12
CA HIS A 12 -14.53 -10.56 4.11
C HIS A 12 -13.14 -10.32 3.54
N PHE A 13 -12.23 -9.78 4.36
CA PHE A 13 -10.82 -9.73 4.03
C PHE A 13 -10.09 -10.88 4.73
N ILE A 14 -9.30 -11.65 3.99
CA ILE A 14 -8.27 -12.52 4.56
C ILE A 14 -6.99 -11.69 4.68
N ALA A 15 -6.29 -11.87 5.78
CA ALA A 15 -5.02 -11.24 6.07
C ALA A 15 -3.94 -12.31 6.28
N GLU A 16 -2.82 -12.18 5.57
CA GLU A 16 -1.67 -13.07 5.65
C GLU A 16 -0.44 -12.27 6.06
N ALA A 17 0.21 -12.66 7.15
CA ALA A 17 1.39 -11.99 7.69
C ALA A 17 2.65 -12.48 6.98
N LEU A 18 3.57 -11.56 6.65
CA LEU A 18 4.82 -11.89 5.93
C LEU A 18 5.74 -12.86 6.70
N THR A 19 5.82 -12.69 8.02
CA THR A 19 6.67 -13.51 8.92
C THR A 19 5.93 -13.85 10.20
N GLU A 20 6.51 -14.73 11.04
CA GLU A 20 5.95 -15.02 12.36
C GLU A 20 5.89 -13.76 13.25
N ASN A 21 6.94 -12.92 13.24
CA ASN A 21 6.91 -11.64 13.95
C ASN A 21 5.77 -10.73 13.47
N CYS A 22 5.50 -10.69 12.16
CA CYS A 22 4.35 -9.96 11.62
C CYS A 22 3.02 -10.52 12.14
N ARG A 23 2.93 -11.85 12.33
CA ARG A 23 1.74 -12.50 12.91
C ARG A 23 1.56 -12.11 14.36
N GLU A 24 2.63 -12.08 15.15
CA GLU A 24 2.57 -11.64 16.54
C GLU A 24 2.11 -10.18 16.67
N ILE A 25 2.61 -9.27 15.82
CA ILE A 25 2.12 -7.87 15.74
C ILE A 25 0.63 -7.85 15.35
N PHE A 26 0.24 -8.70 14.39
CA PHE A 26 -1.16 -8.81 13.96
C PHE A 26 -2.08 -9.25 15.08
N GLU A 27 -1.69 -10.22 15.90
CA GLU A 27 -2.50 -10.72 17.02
C GLU A 27 -2.78 -9.65 18.08
N ARG A 28 -1.87 -8.69 18.27
CA ARG A 28 -2.02 -7.59 19.23
C ARG A 28 -2.99 -6.49 18.78
N ARG A 29 -3.25 -6.40 17.47
CA ARG A 29 -4.27 -5.50 16.85
C ARG A 29 -4.15 -4.03 17.27
N ARG A 30 -2.94 -3.53 17.53
CA ARG A 30 -2.71 -2.16 18.00
C ARG A 30 -2.93 -1.13 16.89
N HIS A 31 -2.15 -1.21 15.82
CA HIS A 31 -2.19 -0.25 14.73
C HIS A 31 -1.97 -0.94 13.37
N VAL A 32 -2.64 -0.42 12.35
CA VAL A 32 -2.41 -0.79 10.95
C VAL A 32 -2.27 0.47 10.10
N LEU A 33 -1.29 0.45 9.19
CA LEU A 33 -1.08 1.46 8.17
C LEU A 33 -1.61 0.92 6.85
N VAL A 34 -2.72 1.48 6.34
CA VAL A 34 -3.34 1.03 5.08
C VAL A 34 -2.70 1.74 3.90
N GLY A 35 -1.98 1.00 3.05
CA GLY A 35 -1.35 1.55 1.85
C GLY A 35 -2.34 1.69 0.69
N ILE A 36 -2.44 2.88 0.09
CA ILE A 36 -3.31 3.16 -1.06
C ILE A 36 -2.49 3.81 -2.19
N SER A 37 -2.34 3.06 -3.29
CA SER A 37 -1.61 3.53 -4.47
C SER A 37 -2.51 4.37 -5.40
N PRO A 38 -2.01 5.49 -5.97
CA PRO A 38 -2.80 6.41 -6.82
C PRO A 38 -3.14 5.86 -8.20
N PHE A 39 -2.44 4.81 -8.65
CA PHE A 39 -2.52 4.33 -10.03
C PHE A 39 -2.92 2.87 -10.18
N ASN A 40 -3.23 2.21 -9.07
CA ASN A 40 -3.67 0.83 -9.06
C ASN A 40 -5.20 0.78 -9.15
N SER A 41 -5.73 0.11 -10.17
CA SER A 41 -7.16 -0.02 -10.44
C SER A 41 -7.96 -0.67 -9.31
N ARG A 42 -7.29 -1.36 -8.37
CA ARG A 42 -7.89 -1.93 -7.16
C ARG A 42 -8.55 -0.87 -6.28
N PHE A 43 -7.96 0.33 -6.17
CA PHE A 43 -8.39 1.36 -5.23
C PHE A 43 -9.55 2.22 -5.77
N SER A 44 -10.69 1.57 -6.00
CA SER A 44 -11.97 2.26 -6.16
C SER A 44 -12.46 2.84 -4.83
N GLU A 45 -13.40 3.78 -4.87
CA GLU A 45 -14.02 4.33 -3.65
C GLU A 45 -14.64 3.23 -2.78
N ASP A 46 -15.37 2.29 -3.39
CA ASP A 46 -15.99 1.16 -2.69
C ASP A 46 -14.95 0.22 -2.06
N TYR A 47 -13.84 -0.07 -2.77
CA TYR A 47 -12.75 -0.88 -2.22
C TYR A 47 -12.11 -0.21 -1.00
N ILE A 48 -11.76 1.08 -1.12
CA ILE A 48 -11.18 1.87 -0.02
C ILE A 48 -12.12 1.88 1.18
N TYR A 49 -13.42 2.10 0.94
CA TYR A 49 -14.43 2.11 1.99
C TYR A 49 -14.47 0.79 2.75
N ARG A 50 -14.54 -0.34 2.04
CA ARG A 50 -14.60 -1.68 2.65
C ARG A 50 -13.29 -2.06 3.34
N LEU A 51 -12.14 -1.73 2.75
CA LEU A 51 -10.82 -1.98 3.35
C LEU A 51 -10.63 -1.23 4.67
N ILE A 52 -10.97 0.07 4.70
CA ILE A 52 -10.88 0.88 5.92
C ILE A 52 -11.91 0.41 6.95
N GLY A 53 -13.12 0.05 6.53
CA GLY A 53 -14.13 -0.52 7.43
C GLY A 53 -13.65 -1.83 8.09
N TRP A 54 -13.02 -2.72 7.32
CA TRP A 54 -12.36 -3.91 7.88
C TRP A 54 -11.23 -3.53 8.85
N ALA A 55 -10.33 -2.62 8.46
CA ALA A 55 -9.21 -2.21 9.30
C ALA A 55 -9.70 -1.64 10.64
N LYS A 56 -10.73 -0.79 10.62
CA LYS A 56 -11.34 -0.22 11.84
C LYS A 56 -12.03 -1.25 12.72
N ALA A 57 -12.61 -2.29 12.14
CA ALA A 57 -13.22 -3.39 12.89
C ALA A 57 -12.18 -4.32 13.53
N GLN A 58 -10.96 -4.38 12.97
CA GLN A 58 -9.91 -5.29 13.41
C GLN A 58 -8.87 -4.66 14.34
N PHE A 59 -8.57 -3.37 14.18
CA PHE A 59 -7.46 -2.69 14.87
C PHE A 59 -7.94 -1.53 15.73
N LYS A 60 -7.24 -1.28 16.85
CA LYS A 60 -7.52 -0.15 17.75
C LYS A 60 -7.34 1.18 17.01
N SER A 61 -6.21 1.33 16.32
CA SER A 61 -5.87 2.52 15.55
C SER A 61 -5.61 2.18 14.08
N VAL A 62 -5.99 3.09 13.18
CA VAL A 62 -5.82 2.94 11.73
C VAL A 62 -5.29 4.25 11.18
N SER A 63 -4.17 4.18 10.45
CA SER A 63 -3.66 5.27 9.63
C SER A 63 -3.67 4.85 8.16
N VAL A 64 -3.62 5.82 7.26
CA VAL A 64 -3.60 5.61 5.80
C VAL A 64 -2.35 6.23 5.22
N LEU A 65 -1.62 5.46 4.41
CA LEU A 65 -0.48 5.92 3.64
C LEU A 65 -0.87 6.07 2.16
N LEU A 66 -0.74 7.28 1.65
CA LEU A 66 -0.90 7.62 0.25
C LEU A 66 0.47 7.83 -0.39
N ALA A 67 0.50 7.75 -1.72
CA ALA A 67 1.69 8.10 -2.46
C ALA A 67 2.06 9.59 -2.32
N GLY A 68 3.36 9.84 -2.23
CA GLY A 68 3.99 11.15 -2.28
C GLY A 68 4.20 11.70 -3.70
N HIS A 69 5.02 12.75 -3.81
CA HIS A 69 5.28 13.45 -5.06
C HIS A 69 6.11 12.63 -6.05
N GLU A 70 6.94 11.71 -5.56
CA GLU A 70 7.78 10.77 -6.33
C GLU A 70 6.94 9.81 -7.18
N ALA A 71 5.62 9.70 -6.94
CA ALA A 71 4.71 8.99 -7.84
C ALA A 71 4.66 9.61 -9.24
N ALA A 72 5.10 10.86 -9.42
CA ALA A 72 5.23 11.49 -10.73
C ALA A 72 6.26 10.74 -11.60
N ASN A 73 7.33 10.22 -10.99
CA ASN A 73 8.37 9.48 -11.69
C ASN A 73 7.85 8.22 -12.37
N LEU A 74 6.83 7.56 -11.80
CA LEU A 74 6.16 6.42 -12.44
C LEU A 74 5.47 6.83 -13.76
N LEU A 75 4.94 8.05 -13.85
CA LEU A 75 4.30 8.57 -15.04
C LEU A 75 5.33 9.10 -16.04
N GLU A 76 6.39 9.75 -15.56
CA GLU A 76 7.49 10.25 -16.38
C GLU A 76 8.26 9.10 -17.04
N ALA A 77 8.48 7.99 -16.31
CA ALA A 77 9.02 6.76 -16.86
C ALA A 77 8.17 6.21 -18.01
N LEU A 78 6.85 6.46 -18.01
CA LEU A 78 5.95 6.08 -19.09
C LEU A 78 5.79 7.18 -20.17
N GLY A 79 6.69 8.16 -20.22
CA GLY A 79 6.71 9.23 -21.21
C GLY A 79 5.75 10.40 -20.94
N THR A 80 5.13 10.47 -19.76
CA THR A 80 4.29 11.62 -19.41
C THR A 80 5.18 12.82 -19.07
N PRO A 81 5.01 14.01 -19.70
CA PRO A 81 5.79 15.18 -19.33
C PRO A 81 5.62 15.56 -17.85
N ARG A 82 6.71 15.91 -17.16
CA ARG A 82 6.77 16.22 -15.72
C ARG A 82 5.59 17.05 -15.19
N GLY A 83 5.33 18.23 -15.77
CA GLY A 83 4.22 19.08 -15.31
C GLY A 83 2.84 18.43 -15.45
N LYS A 84 2.63 17.52 -16.41
CA LYS A 84 1.40 16.71 -16.52
C LYS A 84 1.39 15.58 -15.49
N ALA A 85 2.53 14.95 -15.24
CA ALA A 85 2.70 13.90 -14.24
C ALA A 85 2.36 14.41 -12.83
N GLU A 86 2.97 15.52 -12.42
CA GLU A 86 2.73 16.17 -11.12
C GLU A 86 1.24 16.55 -10.92
N ARG A 87 0.60 17.13 -11.95
CA ARG A 87 -0.84 17.45 -11.91
C ARG A 87 -1.70 16.20 -11.77
N LYS A 88 -1.34 15.12 -12.47
CA LYS A 88 -2.07 13.86 -12.42
C LYS A 88 -1.93 13.19 -11.05
N VAL A 89 -0.72 13.13 -10.48
CA VAL A 89 -0.46 12.65 -9.12
C VAL A 89 -1.31 13.41 -8.11
N ARG A 90 -1.25 14.75 -8.14
CA ARG A 90 -2.04 15.59 -7.22
C ARG A 90 -3.53 15.27 -7.31
N LYS A 91 -4.08 15.14 -8.52
CA LYS A 91 -5.48 14.78 -8.73
C LYS A 91 -5.84 13.42 -8.13
N GLU A 92 -5.05 12.38 -8.41
CA GLU A 92 -5.34 11.02 -7.96
C GLU A 92 -5.13 10.87 -6.44
N VAL A 93 -4.07 11.45 -5.87
CA VAL A 93 -3.81 11.45 -4.43
C VAL A 93 -4.90 12.22 -3.68
N SER A 94 -5.33 13.40 -4.16
CA SER A 94 -6.46 14.12 -3.55
C SER A 94 -7.77 13.33 -3.65
N ARG A 95 -7.98 12.56 -4.72
CA ARG A 95 -9.14 11.68 -4.84
C ARG A 95 -9.10 10.56 -3.79
N ASN A 96 -7.97 9.86 -3.69
CA ASN A 96 -7.78 8.78 -2.71
C ASN A 96 -7.92 9.29 -1.27
N ARG A 97 -7.36 10.48 -0.98
CA ARG A 97 -7.51 11.16 0.31
C ARG A 97 -8.98 11.37 0.65
N ARG A 98 -9.78 11.98 -0.24
CA ARG A 98 -11.22 12.18 0.00
C ARG A 98 -11.97 10.87 0.25
N PHE A 99 -11.65 9.80 -0.49
CA PHE A 99 -12.28 8.49 -0.28
C PHE A 99 -11.90 7.90 1.08
N ALA A 100 -10.62 7.99 1.46
CA ALA A 100 -10.13 7.52 2.76
C ALA A 100 -10.70 8.33 3.92
N GLU A 101 -10.78 9.66 3.81
CA GLU A 101 -11.41 10.56 4.81
C GLU A 101 -12.86 10.15 5.05
N ARG A 102 -13.65 10.01 3.99
CA ARG A 102 -15.06 9.58 4.08
C ARG A 102 -15.19 8.22 4.75
N ALA A 103 -14.34 7.26 4.39
CA ALA A 103 -14.37 5.93 4.96
C ALA A 103 -13.96 5.91 6.44
N LEU A 104 -12.90 6.63 6.81
CA LEU A 104 -12.48 6.75 8.21
C LEU A 104 -13.60 7.36 9.06
N VAL A 105 -14.17 8.49 8.63
CA VAL A 105 -15.29 9.14 9.34
C VAL A 105 -16.48 8.20 9.48
N ALA A 106 -16.86 7.49 8.40
CA ALA A 106 -18.00 6.57 8.42
C ALA A 106 -17.80 5.37 9.37
N HIS A 107 -16.55 5.01 9.69
CA HIS A 107 -16.19 3.90 10.56
C HIS A 107 -15.57 4.34 11.90
N GLY A 108 -15.74 5.61 12.28
CA GLY A 108 -15.28 6.15 13.57
C GLY A 108 -13.75 6.27 13.71
N GLY A 109 -13.02 6.38 12.61
CA GLY A 109 -11.59 6.70 12.57
C GLY A 109 -11.32 8.20 12.47
N ASP A 110 -10.07 8.60 12.70
CA ASP A 110 -9.62 9.99 12.58
C ASP A 110 -9.19 10.31 11.13
N PRO A 111 -9.88 11.20 10.40
CA PRO A 111 -9.48 11.59 9.05
C PRO A 111 -8.12 12.31 8.99
N LYS A 112 -7.57 12.78 10.12
CA LYS A 112 -6.22 13.36 10.17
C LYS A 112 -5.11 12.33 10.10
N ALA A 113 -5.41 11.05 10.35
CA ALA A 113 -4.46 9.93 10.26
C ALA A 113 -4.20 9.48 8.80
N ILE A 114 -4.20 10.42 7.85
CA ILE A 114 -3.95 10.16 6.43
C ILE A 114 -2.73 10.96 6.01
N HIS A 115 -1.69 10.26 5.62
CA HIS A 115 -0.40 10.85 5.26
C HIS A 115 0.00 10.48 3.84
N THR A 116 0.79 11.33 3.20
CA THR A 116 1.65 10.91 2.09
C THR A 116 3.05 10.61 2.62
N PHE A 117 3.81 9.73 1.97
CA PHE A 117 5.19 9.52 2.40
C PHE A 117 6.06 10.78 2.27
N SER A 118 5.71 11.73 1.40
CA SER A 118 6.41 13.02 1.29
C SER A 118 6.04 14.02 2.40
N ASP A 119 5.02 13.74 3.22
CA ASP A 119 4.68 14.61 4.37
C ASP A 119 5.81 14.60 5.43
N PHE A 120 6.74 13.66 5.34
CA PHE A 120 7.80 13.40 6.30
C PHE A 120 9.21 13.72 5.79
N ILE A 121 9.35 14.49 4.71
CA ILE A 121 10.68 14.80 4.13
C ILE A 121 11.65 15.46 5.13
N ASP A 122 11.12 16.24 6.08
CA ASP A 122 11.89 16.90 7.15
C ASP A 122 11.90 16.11 8.48
N ASN A 123 11.24 14.95 8.53
CA ASN A 123 11.21 14.09 9.71
C ASN A 123 12.54 13.31 9.82
N LYS A 124 13.19 13.41 10.99
CA LYS A 124 14.49 12.77 11.24
C LYS A 124 14.48 11.25 11.07
N ALA A 125 13.45 10.56 11.57
CA ALA A 125 13.36 9.10 11.45
C ALA A 125 13.19 8.68 9.98
N TYR A 126 12.35 9.40 9.22
CA TYR A 126 12.20 9.18 7.78
C TYR A 126 13.52 9.40 7.03
N GLN A 127 14.24 10.50 7.31
CA GLN A 127 15.53 10.79 6.68
C GLN A 127 16.58 9.71 6.96
N LEU A 128 16.67 9.23 8.21
CA LEU A 128 17.61 8.16 8.57
C LEU A 128 17.28 6.84 7.85
N LEU A 129 16.02 6.43 7.85
CA LEU A 129 15.58 5.22 7.14
C LEU A 129 15.76 5.35 5.62
N ARG A 130 15.50 6.52 5.06
CA ARG A 130 15.72 6.80 3.63
C ARG A 130 17.21 6.73 3.29
N GLN A 131 18.10 7.26 4.14
CA GLN A 131 19.55 7.13 3.97
C GLN A 131 20.01 5.67 4.06
N GLU A 132 19.46 4.86 4.97
CA GLU A 132 19.74 3.41 5.03
C GLU A 132 19.36 2.71 3.71
N VAL A 133 18.17 3.01 3.17
CA VAL A 133 17.68 2.47 1.89
C VAL A 133 18.56 2.93 0.73
N GLU A 134 18.86 4.22 0.63
CA GLU A 134 19.71 4.79 -0.42
C GLU A 134 21.12 4.20 -0.38
N HIS A 135 21.72 4.10 0.80
CA HIS A 135 23.04 3.49 0.98
C HIS A 135 23.05 2.04 0.49
N ALA A 136 22.09 1.22 0.91
CA ALA A 136 21.99 -0.15 0.42
C ALA A 136 21.74 -0.21 -1.10
N PHE A 137 20.96 0.73 -1.65
CA PHE A 137 20.68 0.80 -3.08
C PHE A 137 21.95 1.07 -3.90
N PHE A 138 22.84 1.93 -3.42
CA PHE A 138 24.09 2.24 -4.13
C PHE A 138 25.19 1.20 -3.88
N GLU A 139 25.30 0.65 -2.67
CA GLU A 139 26.40 -0.24 -2.29
C GLU A 139 26.13 -1.73 -2.55
N GLN A 140 24.86 -2.16 -2.65
CA GLN A 140 24.50 -3.58 -2.77
C GLN A 140 23.79 -3.86 -4.10
N PRO A 141 24.49 -4.39 -5.13
CA PRO A 141 23.89 -4.67 -6.44
C PRO A 141 22.63 -5.55 -6.40
N HIS A 142 22.58 -6.52 -5.48
CA HIS A 142 21.41 -7.38 -5.30
C HIS A 142 20.19 -6.63 -4.73
N PHE A 143 20.41 -5.68 -3.81
CA PHE A 143 19.34 -4.83 -3.28
C PHE A 143 18.85 -3.84 -4.33
N ARG A 144 19.78 -3.23 -5.10
CA ARG A 144 19.46 -2.41 -6.26
C ARG A 144 18.54 -3.14 -7.24
N HIS A 145 18.89 -4.38 -7.59
CA HIS A 145 18.09 -5.20 -8.50
C HIS A 145 16.67 -5.46 -7.95
N ALA A 146 16.55 -5.80 -6.67
CA ALA A 146 15.26 -6.01 -6.02
C ALA A 146 14.40 -4.73 -5.99
N CYS A 147 15.00 -3.55 -5.81
CA CYS A 147 14.29 -2.27 -5.90
C CYS A 147 13.83 -1.97 -7.34
N LEU A 148 14.66 -2.25 -8.34
CA LEU A 148 14.30 -2.10 -9.75
C LEU A 148 13.17 -3.07 -10.15
N ASP A 149 13.16 -4.29 -9.60
CA ASP A 149 12.06 -5.24 -9.79
C ASP A 149 10.74 -4.71 -9.21
N MET A 150 10.77 -4.14 -8.00
CA MET A 150 9.60 -3.51 -7.39
C MET A 150 9.11 -2.29 -8.20
N SER A 151 10.04 -1.50 -8.74
CA SER A 151 9.75 -0.38 -9.65
C SER A 151 9.07 -0.88 -10.94
N ARG A 152 9.55 -1.99 -11.51
CA ARG A 152 8.92 -2.65 -12.67
C ARG A 152 7.47 -3.06 -12.36
N GLU A 153 7.23 -3.67 -11.21
CA GLU A 153 5.86 -4.07 -10.80
C GLU A 153 4.93 -2.86 -10.62
N ALA A 154 5.44 -1.73 -10.13
CA ALA A 154 4.71 -0.48 -10.00
C ALA A 154 4.34 0.11 -11.38
N ILE A 155 5.30 0.15 -12.32
CA ILE A 155 5.07 0.58 -13.71
C ILE A 155 4.05 -0.34 -14.41
N ILE A 156 4.21 -1.66 -14.34
CA ILE A 156 3.30 -2.63 -14.99
C ILE A 156 1.88 -2.49 -14.43
N GLY A 157 1.75 -2.29 -13.12
CA GLY A 157 0.46 -2.04 -12.47
C GLY A 157 -0.30 -0.86 -13.10
N ARG A 158 0.43 0.18 -13.55
CA ARG A 158 -0.13 1.33 -14.25
C ARG A 158 -0.36 1.05 -15.74
N ALA A 159 0.61 0.45 -16.43
CA ALA A 159 0.63 0.24 -17.89
C ALA A 159 -0.57 -0.57 -18.39
N ARG A 160 -1.06 -1.52 -17.59
CA ARG A 160 -2.31 -2.27 -17.87
C ARG A 160 -3.55 -1.38 -18.01
N GLY A 161 -3.53 -0.18 -17.44
CA GLY A 161 -4.57 0.83 -17.61
C GLY A 161 -4.33 1.82 -18.75
N VAL A 162 -3.28 1.66 -19.55
CA VAL A 162 -2.91 2.55 -20.70
C VAL A 162 -2.66 1.76 -21.99
N SER A 163 -2.79 0.44 -22.00
CA SER A 163 -2.51 -0.42 -23.16
C SER A 163 -1.09 -0.24 -23.75
N LEU A 164 -0.11 0.03 -22.90
CA LEU A 164 1.30 -0.03 -23.28
C LEU A 164 1.73 -1.50 -23.42
N MET A 165 2.41 -1.85 -24.51
CA MET A 165 2.89 -3.22 -24.73
C MET A 165 3.97 -3.57 -23.69
N MET A 166 3.90 -4.78 -23.15
CA MET A 166 4.73 -5.23 -22.01
C MET A 166 6.23 -5.36 -22.33
N GLU A 167 6.63 -5.32 -23.60
CA GLU A 167 8.00 -5.59 -24.06
C GLU A 167 8.95 -4.37 -23.99
N GLU A 168 8.49 -3.21 -23.53
CA GLU A 168 9.24 -1.94 -23.65
C GLU A 168 9.75 -1.31 -22.33
N VAL A 169 9.73 -2.02 -21.19
CA VAL A 169 10.27 -1.43 -19.94
C VAL A 169 11.81 -1.42 -19.98
N SER A 170 12.39 -0.28 -20.34
CA SER A 170 13.85 -0.08 -20.38
C SER A 170 14.46 0.19 -19.00
N GLU A 171 15.79 0.02 -18.90
CA GLU A 171 16.54 0.34 -17.67
C GLU A 171 16.40 1.82 -17.27
N ASP A 172 16.37 2.75 -18.22
CA ASP A 172 16.19 4.18 -17.95
C ASP A 172 14.83 4.47 -17.29
N MET A 173 13.78 3.77 -17.72
CA MET A 173 12.46 3.87 -17.10
C MET A 173 12.49 3.36 -15.66
N LEU A 174 13.17 2.24 -15.41
CA LEU A 174 13.30 1.68 -14.06
C LEU A 174 14.10 2.59 -13.14
N ASN A 175 15.22 3.14 -13.63
CA ASN A 175 16.06 4.08 -12.89
C ASN A 175 15.33 5.39 -12.56
N LEU A 176 14.43 5.86 -13.43
CA LEU A 176 13.59 7.01 -13.11
C LEU A 176 12.53 6.67 -12.06
N ALA A 177 11.85 5.53 -12.24
CA ALA A 177 10.74 5.11 -11.39
C ALA A 177 11.16 4.58 -10.00
N VAL A 178 12.40 4.11 -9.83
CA VAL A 178 12.87 3.55 -8.56
C VAL A 178 12.91 4.57 -7.43
N GLU A 179 12.96 5.87 -7.74
CA GLU A 179 12.83 6.94 -6.76
C GLU A 179 11.51 6.84 -5.95
N TYR A 180 10.42 6.40 -6.59
CA TYR A 180 9.16 6.12 -5.90
C TYR A 180 9.31 5.00 -4.86
N VAL A 181 10.05 3.94 -5.21
CA VAL A 181 10.31 2.80 -4.33
C VAL A 181 11.20 3.23 -3.16
N ILE A 182 12.30 3.94 -3.44
CA ILE A 182 13.22 4.45 -2.41
C ILE A 182 12.47 5.35 -1.42
N ALA A 183 11.59 6.22 -1.92
CA ALA A 183 10.83 7.15 -1.08
C ALA A 183 9.77 6.47 -0.19
N GLU A 184 9.18 5.36 -0.63
CA GLU A 184 8.14 4.65 0.16
C GLU A 184 8.70 3.59 1.11
N LEU A 185 9.86 2.99 0.79
CA LEU A 185 10.46 1.91 1.58
C LEU A 185 10.64 2.20 3.07
N PRO A 186 10.95 3.43 3.54
CA PRO A 186 10.97 3.75 4.97
C PRO A 186 9.70 3.32 5.73
N PHE A 187 8.51 3.41 5.10
CA PHE A 187 7.25 2.98 5.70
C PHE A 187 7.03 1.46 5.67
N PHE A 188 7.78 0.74 4.83
CA PHE A 188 7.75 -0.71 4.78
C PHE A 188 8.65 -1.34 5.86
N ILE A 189 9.75 -0.66 6.22
CA ILE A 189 10.74 -1.20 7.14
C ILE A 189 10.69 -0.58 8.54
N GLY A 190 10.13 0.62 8.71
CA GLY A 190 10.18 1.34 9.99
C GLY A 190 9.12 2.44 10.15
N ALA A 191 7.88 2.22 9.70
CA ALA A 191 6.81 3.19 9.91
C ALA A 191 6.53 3.57 11.39
N PRO A 192 6.73 2.71 12.41
CA PRO A 192 6.56 3.10 13.81
C PRO A 192 7.42 4.29 14.22
N ASP A 193 8.67 4.34 13.75
CA ASP A 193 9.61 5.40 14.06
C ASP A 193 9.20 6.74 13.41
N ILE A 194 8.54 6.67 12.25
CA ILE A 194 8.08 7.84 11.48
C ILE A 194 6.75 8.38 12.02
N LEU A 195 5.82 7.48 12.35
CA LEU A 195 4.47 7.80 12.80
C LEU A 195 4.36 7.95 14.32
N GLU A 196 5.45 7.72 15.06
CA GLU A 196 5.51 7.75 16.53
C GLU A 196 4.49 6.81 17.18
N VAL A 197 4.34 5.61 16.62
CA VAL A 197 3.49 4.53 17.18
C VAL A 197 4.36 3.39 17.70
N GLU A 198 3.84 2.61 18.64
CA GLU A 198 4.60 1.51 19.26
C GLU A 198 4.97 0.40 18.28
N GLU A 199 4.02 -0.02 17.44
CA GLU A 199 4.18 -1.04 16.40
C GLU A 199 3.13 -0.85 15.31
N THR A 200 3.38 -1.37 14.10
CA THR A 200 2.40 -1.33 13.01
C THR A 200 2.59 -2.44 12.00
N LEU A 201 1.51 -2.73 11.26
CA LEU A 201 1.54 -3.50 10.03
C LEU A 201 1.24 -2.58 8.85
N LEU A 202 2.06 -2.61 7.80
CA LEU A 202 1.67 -2.07 6.50
C LEU A 202 0.77 -3.07 5.80
N ALA A 203 -0.50 -2.72 5.61
CA ALA A 203 -1.49 -3.56 4.94
C ALA A 203 -1.61 -3.21 3.45
N TYR A 204 -1.46 -4.21 2.58
CA TYR A 204 -1.59 -4.05 1.13
C TYR A 204 -2.03 -5.35 0.44
N HIS A 205 -2.55 -5.29 -0.79
CA HIS A 205 -3.19 -6.46 -1.44
C HIS A 205 -2.23 -7.34 -2.24
N ARG A 206 -0.94 -7.02 -2.31
CA ARG A 206 0.06 -7.79 -3.06
C ARG A 206 1.10 -8.37 -2.12
N PRO A 207 1.68 -9.54 -2.45
CA PRO A 207 2.90 -10.00 -1.81
C PRO A 207 4.03 -8.98 -1.97
N TRP A 208 4.96 -8.98 -1.02
CA TRP A 208 6.13 -8.09 -1.03
C TRP A 208 7.41 -8.92 -1.03
N LYS A 209 7.83 -9.36 -2.23
CA LYS A 209 9.02 -10.21 -2.43
C LYS A 209 10.31 -9.60 -1.88
N LEU A 210 10.46 -8.28 -2.00
CA LEU A 210 11.61 -7.59 -1.42
C LEU A 210 11.59 -7.70 0.12
N GLY A 211 10.40 -7.67 0.74
CA GLY A 211 10.23 -7.89 2.17
C GLY A 211 10.61 -9.29 2.63
N GLU A 212 10.32 -10.31 1.84
CA GLU A 212 10.75 -11.69 2.11
C GLU A 212 12.28 -11.76 2.19
N LYS A 213 12.97 -11.16 1.21
CA LYS A 213 14.44 -11.08 1.16
C LYS A 213 15.04 -10.28 2.32
N ILE A 214 14.44 -9.14 2.67
CA ILE A 214 14.83 -8.34 3.85
C ILE A 214 14.68 -9.17 5.13
N SER A 215 13.57 -9.90 5.26
CA SER A 215 13.30 -10.74 6.43
C SER A 215 14.25 -11.94 6.54
N ASN A 216 14.82 -12.39 5.42
CA ASN A 216 15.84 -13.43 5.35
C ASN A 216 17.27 -12.89 5.53
N HIS A 217 17.44 -11.61 5.87
CA HIS A 217 18.74 -10.96 6.06
C HIS A 217 19.63 -11.02 4.79
N GLU A 218 19.04 -10.96 3.60
CA GLU A 218 19.79 -10.95 2.33
C GLU A 218 20.48 -9.60 2.04
N PHE A 219 20.18 -8.55 2.82
CA PHE A 219 20.67 -7.18 2.62
C PHE A 219 21.19 -6.56 3.91
N SER A 220 21.85 -5.41 3.80
CA SER A 220 22.26 -4.60 4.96
C SER A 220 21.08 -3.92 5.67
N ILE A 221 19.96 -3.74 4.97
CA ILE A 221 18.75 -3.18 5.56
C ILE A 221 17.96 -4.26 6.30
N CYS A 222 17.32 -3.86 7.41
CA CYS A 222 16.49 -4.73 8.22
C CYS A 222 15.13 -4.08 8.44
N MET A 223 14.07 -4.89 8.38
CA MET A 223 12.76 -4.49 8.89
C MET A 223 12.85 -4.37 10.42
N ARG A 224 12.41 -3.25 10.98
CA ARG A 224 12.39 -3.02 12.42
C ARG A 224 11.48 -4.07 13.11
N PRO A 225 11.79 -4.50 14.34
CA PRO A 225 11.05 -5.59 15.01
C PRO A 225 9.60 -5.24 15.33
N ASN A 226 9.27 -3.95 15.43
CA ASN A 226 7.92 -3.43 15.65
C ASN A 226 7.20 -3.05 14.33
N GLN A 227 7.81 -3.31 13.18
CA GLN A 227 7.20 -3.20 11.86
C GLN A 227 6.85 -4.59 11.34
N GLY A 228 5.72 -4.71 10.65
CA GLY A 228 5.44 -5.86 9.82
C GLY A 228 4.67 -5.55 8.55
N TYR A 229 4.44 -6.57 7.74
CA TYR A 229 3.71 -6.47 6.48
C TYR A 229 2.55 -7.46 6.46
N LEU A 230 1.39 -7.01 5.98
CA LEU A 230 0.15 -7.76 5.97
C LEU A 230 -0.48 -7.75 4.57
N ILE A 231 -0.56 -8.92 3.96
CA ILE A 231 -1.21 -9.11 2.66
C ILE A 231 -2.72 -9.23 2.90
N VAL A 232 -3.52 -8.33 2.33
CA VAL A 232 -4.98 -8.29 2.52
C VAL A 232 -5.73 -8.53 1.22
N GLN A 233 -6.54 -9.58 1.19
CA GLN A 233 -7.30 -9.98 0.00
C GLN A 233 -8.78 -10.06 0.30
N GLU A 234 -9.62 -9.65 -0.65
CA GLU A 234 -11.05 -9.81 -0.51
C GLU A 234 -11.46 -11.22 -0.91
N MET A 235 -12.29 -11.83 -0.07
CA MET A 235 -13.05 -13.01 -0.43
C MET A 235 -14.46 -12.60 -0.78
N ALA A 236 -14.86 -12.92 -2.01
CA ALA A 236 -16.27 -12.94 -2.35
C ALA A 236 -16.92 -14.10 -1.59
N GLN A 237 -17.84 -13.79 -0.68
CA GLN A 237 -18.67 -14.81 -0.08
C GLN A 237 -19.62 -15.36 -1.16
N MET A 238 -19.41 -16.59 -1.61
CA MET A 238 -20.45 -17.32 -2.34
C MET A 238 -21.54 -17.68 -1.32
N LEU A 239 -22.67 -16.99 -1.36
CA LEU A 239 -23.85 -17.40 -0.62
C LEU A 239 -24.31 -18.75 -1.21
N SER A 240 -24.21 -19.83 -0.42
CA SER A 240 -24.89 -21.07 -0.76
C SER A 240 -26.39 -20.83 -0.57
N GLU A 241 -27.14 -20.75 -1.66
CA GLU A 241 -28.60 -20.85 -1.61
C GLU A 241 -28.97 -22.24 -1.09
N LYS A 242 -29.23 -22.38 0.22
CA LYS A 242 -30.01 -23.52 0.70
C LYS A 242 -31.43 -23.33 0.17
N ARG A 243 -31.76 -24.02 -0.92
CA ARG A 243 -33.16 -24.27 -1.28
C ARG A 243 -33.80 -25.02 -0.11
N ILE A 244 -34.67 -24.34 0.61
CA ILE A 244 -35.66 -24.99 1.47
C ILE A 244 -36.63 -25.67 0.50
N THR A 245 -36.45 -26.96 0.25
CA THR A 245 -37.50 -27.78 -0.33
C THR A 245 -38.52 -28.06 0.75
N SER A 246 -39.60 -27.28 0.76
CA SER A 246 -40.84 -27.63 1.45
C SER A 246 -41.67 -28.51 0.52
N GLU A 247 -41.66 -29.82 0.73
CA GLU A 247 -42.73 -30.74 0.35
C GLU A 247 -42.83 -31.72 1.54
N GLY A 248 -43.97 -31.91 2.20
CA GLY A 248 -45.32 -31.96 1.65
C GLY A 248 -45.74 -33.42 1.65
#